data_AF-A0A316F6M7-F1
#
_entry.id   AF-A0A316F6M7-F1
#
_cell.length_a   1.000
_cell.length_b   1.000
_cell.length_c   1.000
_cell.angle_alpha   90.00
_cell.angle_beta   90.00
_cell.angle_gamma   90.00
#
_symmetry.space_group_name_H-M   'P 1'
#
loop_
_entity.id
_entity.type
_entity.pdbx_description
1 polymer ?
#
loop_
_entity_poly.entity_id
_entity_poly.type
_entity_poly.pdbx_seq_one_letter_code
_entity_poly.pdbx_strand_id
1 'polypeptide(L)'
;MEEFTRQVRSGNPFSTEFETPPHHSDVFLVDAVSRGNTAAFIQLFDRTSAVIRTVVETLPLSAVQRDEILAASYLEVWWLAGCHIDPDLDVVEWITGIVRRRVAELRIGGRPLSEPRTAGGSPHGYARLELAALLHRPVDDLVRD
;
A
#
# COMPACT_ATOMS: atom_id res chain seq x y z
N MET A 1 -36.50 -49.42 -15.50
CA MET A 1 -35.07 -49.80 -15.55
C MET A 1 -34.43 -48.86 -16.54
N GLU A 2 -33.60 -47.87 -16.21
CA GLU A 2 -32.76 -47.51 -15.06
C GLU A 2 -32.50 -45.99 -15.20
N GLU A 3 -32.75 -45.19 -14.17
CA GLU A 3 -31.77 -44.61 -13.21
C GLU A 3 -30.89 -43.45 -13.70
N PHE A 4 -31.06 -42.31 -13.03
CA PHE A 4 -30.04 -41.44 -12.42
C PHE A 4 -28.85 -40.97 -13.29
N THR A 5 -28.70 -39.66 -13.53
CA THR A 5 -28.10 -38.79 -12.51
C THR A 5 -28.41 -37.30 -12.73
N ARG A 6 -28.78 -36.69 -11.61
CA ARG A 6 -28.92 -35.27 -11.29
C ARG A 6 -27.56 -34.55 -11.47
N GLN A 7 -27.48 -33.55 -12.36
CA GLN A 7 -26.42 -32.53 -12.30
C GLN A 7 -27.07 -31.15 -12.14
N VAL A 8 -27.28 -30.79 -10.87
CA VAL A 8 -27.54 -29.42 -10.47
C VAL A 8 -26.22 -28.67 -10.63
N ARG A 9 -26.06 -27.92 -11.72
CA ARG A 9 -25.08 -26.83 -11.74
C ARG A 9 -25.63 -25.75 -10.81
N SER A 10 -25.20 -25.82 -9.57
CA SER A 10 -25.26 -24.71 -8.62
C SER A 10 -24.54 -23.54 -9.26
N GLY A 11 -25.28 -22.63 -9.90
CA GLY A 11 -24.80 -21.30 -10.19
C GLY A 11 -24.46 -20.66 -8.85
N ASN A 12 -23.18 -20.42 -8.61
CA ASN A 12 -22.71 -19.67 -7.47
C ASN A 12 -23.24 -18.23 -7.62
N PRO A 13 -24.13 -17.72 -6.74
CA PRO A 13 -24.61 -16.34 -6.83
C PRO A 13 -23.59 -15.32 -6.29
N PHE A 14 -22.38 -15.76 -5.93
CA PHE A 14 -21.33 -14.94 -5.31
C PHE A 14 -20.13 -14.61 -6.23
N SER A 15 -20.29 -14.74 -7.55
CA SER A 15 -19.35 -14.14 -8.50
C SER A 15 -19.77 -12.71 -8.79
N THR A 16 -19.66 -11.83 -7.79
CA THR A 16 -19.49 -10.41 -8.07
C THR A 16 -17.99 -10.21 -8.18
N GLU A 17 -17.49 -10.44 -9.39
CA GLU A 17 -16.24 -9.88 -9.86
C GLU A 17 -16.28 -8.37 -9.61
N PHE A 18 -15.79 -7.94 -8.43
CA PHE A 18 -15.18 -6.63 -8.25
C PHE A 18 -13.81 -6.65 -8.95
N GLU A 19 -13.80 -7.08 -10.21
CA GLU A 19 -12.65 -6.94 -11.08
C GLU A 19 -12.66 -5.47 -11.50
N THR A 20 -12.16 -4.64 -10.59
CA THR A 20 -11.85 -3.26 -10.90
C THR A 20 -10.75 -3.37 -11.94
N PRO A 21 -10.99 -3.00 -13.21
CA PRO A 21 -9.96 -3.13 -14.24
C PRO A 21 -8.73 -2.36 -13.75
N PRO A 22 -7.50 -2.86 -14.00
CA PRO A 22 -6.29 -2.15 -13.62
C PRO A 22 -6.44 -0.72 -14.11
N HIS A 23 -6.40 0.24 -13.19
CA HIS A 23 -6.49 1.64 -13.53
C HIS A 23 -5.22 1.95 -14.32
N HIS A 24 -5.26 1.82 -15.65
CA HIS A 24 -4.13 2.14 -16.52
C HIS A 24 -3.55 3.52 -16.20
N SER A 25 -4.38 4.43 -15.66
CA SER A 25 -4.00 5.73 -15.14
C SER A 25 -3.00 5.69 -13.97
N ASP A 26 -2.98 4.65 -13.16
CA ASP A 26 -2.12 4.55 -11.97
C ASP A 26 -0.75 4.00 -12.33
N VAL A 27 -0.65 3.12 -13.34
CA VAL A 27 0.63 2.69 -13.92
C VAL A 27 1.38 3.89 -14.51
N PHE A 28 0.68 4.80 -15.20
CA PHE A 28 1.27 6.07 -15.67
C PHE A 28 1.76 6.96 -14.52
N LEU A 29 1.06 6.95 -13.38
CA LEU A 29 1.52 7.68 -12.19
C LEU A 29 2.80 7.04 -11.62
N VAL A 30 2.85 5.70 -11.49
CA VAL A 30 4.06 4.99 -11.04
C VAL A 30 5.25 5.27 -11.97
N ASP A 31 5.04 5.23 -13.29
CA ASP A 31 6.07 5.59 -14.27
C ASP A 31 6.53 7.05 -14.13
N ALA A 32 5.63 8.00 -13.86
CA ALA A 32 6.03 9.37 -13.57
C ALA A 32 6.78 9.50 -12.23
N VAL A 33 6.38 8.77 -11.19
CA VAL A 33 7.07 8.70 -9.90
C VAL A 33 8.48 8.15 -10.06
N SER A 34 8.69 7.16 -10.94
CA SER A 34 10.02 6.60 -11.24
C SER A 34 11.02 7.66 -11.73
N ARG A 35 10.52 8.75 -12.33
CA ARG A 35 11.31 9.90 -12.81
C ARG A 35 11.40 11.03 -11.78
N GLY A 36 10.99 10.80 -10.54
CA GLY A 36 11.00 11.79 -9.46
C GLY A 36 9.87 12.81 -9.53
N ASN A 37 8.76 12.52 -10.21
CA ASN A 37 7.61 13.44 -10.27
C ASN A 37 6.80 13.41 -8.97
N THR A 38 7.04 14.38 -8.08
CA THR A 38 6.33 14.53 -6.82
C THR A 38 4.82 14.77 -6.99
N ALA A 39 4.39 15.49 -8.03
CA ALA A 39 2.96 15.72 -8.28
C ALA A 39 2.22 14.45 -8.70
N ALA A 40 2.90 13.54 -9.40
CA ALA A 40 2.37 12.21 -9.70
C ALA A 40 2.28 11.35 -8.43
N PHE A 41 3.28 11.45 -7.55
CA PHE A 41 3.28 10.76 -6.26
C PHE A 41 2.11 11.21 -5.36
N ILE A 42 1.85 12.51 -5.27
CA ILE A 42 0.70 13.05 -4.52
C ILE A 42 -0.61 12.49 -5.08
N GLN A 43 -0.80 12.50 -6.40
CA GLN A 43 -2.00 11.94 -7.03
C GLN A 43 -2.15 10.44 -6.78
N LEU A 44 -1.04 9.69 -6.83
CA LEU A 44 -1.04 8.26 -6.54
C LEU A 44 -1.45 8.00 -5.08
N PHE A 45 -0.91 8.78 -4.15
CA PHE A 45 -1.27 8.72 -2.74
C PHE A 45 -2.75 9.03 -2.54
N ASP A 46 -3.27 10.12 -3.12
CA ASP A 46 -4.67 10.53 -2.96
C ASP A 46 -5.65 9.47 -3.49
N ARG A 47 -5.30 8.78 -4.59
CA ARG A 47 -6.15 7.73 -5.15
C ARG A 47 -6.16 6.44 -4.33
N THR A 48 -5.03 6.08 -3.75
CA THR A 48 -4.84 4.74 -3.16
C THR A 48 -4.93 4.73 -1.64
N SER A 49 -4.65 5.86 -0.97
CA SER A 49 -4.46 5.90 0.49
C SER A 49 -5.68 5.47 1.29
N ALA A 50 -6.90 5.81 0.87
CA ALA A 50 -8.11 5.37 1.55
C ALA A 50 -8.27 3.83 1.56
N VAL A 51 -7.99 3.19 0.41
CA VAL A 51 -8.04 1.72 0.30
C VAL A 51 -6.93 1.09 1.13
N ILE A 52 -5.72 1.62 1.04
CA ILE A 52 -4.58 1.08 1.80
C ILE A 52 -4.75 1.28 3.31
N ARG A 53 -5.32 2.41 3.76
CA ARG A 53 -5.70 2.63 5.16
C ARG A 53 -6.67 1.55 5.64
N THR A 54 -7.71 1.27 4.87
CA THR A 54 -8.67 0.20 5.17
C THR A 54 -7.96 -1.14 5.33
N VAL A 55 -7.01 -1.47 4.44
CA VAL A 55 -6.20 -2.70 4.56
C VAL A 55 -5.39 -2.70 5.87
N VAL A 56 -4.71 -1.60 6.19
CA VAL A 56 -3.87 -1.48 7.40
C VAL A 56 -4.70 -1.55 8.69
N GLU A 57 -5.92 -1.03 8.69
CA GLU A 57 -6.84 -1.08 9.84
C GLU A 57 -7.24 -2.50 10.23
N THR A 58 -7.34 -3.42 9.25
CA THR A 58 -7.64 -4.84 9.53
C THR A 58 -6.52 -5.58 10.26
N LEU A 59 -5.34 -4.96 10.38
CA LEU A 59 -4.17 -5.58 11.00
C LEU A 59 -4.14 -5.36 12.52
N PRO A 60 -3.62 -6.35 13.29
CA PRO A 60 -3.49 -6.26 14.75
C PRO A 60 -2.29 -5.38 15.14
N LEU A 61 -2.38 -4.09 14.83
CA LEU A 61 -1.39 -3.05 15.09
C LEU A 61 -2.01 -1.93 15.94
N SER A 62 -1.20 -1.23 16.73
CA SER A 62 -1.64 0.02 17.36
C SER A 62 -1.85 1.11 16.31
N ALA A 63 -2.65 2.14 16.62
CA ALA A 63 -2.86 3.28 15.71
C ALA A 63 -1.53 3.91 15.25
N VAL A 64 -0.58 4.09 16.18
CA VAL A 64 0.75 4.62 15.86
C VAL A 64 1.52 3.72 14.89
N GLN A 65 1.45 2.40 15.08
CA GLN A 65 2.09 1.44 14.17
C GLN A 65 1.44 1.43 12.79
N ARG A 66 0.11 1.62 12.72
CA ARG A 66 -0.61 1.71 11.44
C ARG A 66 -0.18 2.93 10.63
N ASP A 67 -0.13 4.10 11.26
CA ASP A 67 0.34 5.33 10.60
C ASP A 67 1.77 5.19 10.10
N GLU A 68 2.65 4.58 10.91
CA GLU A 68 4.05 4.37 10.54
C GLU A 68 4.18 3.38 9.38
N ILE A 69 3.42 2.28 9.40
CA ILE A 69 3.41 1.30 8.32
C ILE A 69 2.89 1.92 7.02
N LEU A 70 1.81 2.70 7.09
CA LEU A 70 1.28 3.40 5.94
C LEU A 70 2.33 4.34 5.36
N ALA A 71 2.92 5.20 6.20
CA ALA A 71 3.91 6.17 5.77
C ALA A 71 5.14 5.50 5.15
N ALA A 72 5.70 4.50 5.84
CA ALA A 72 6.88 3.79 5.37
C ALA A 72 6.61 2.97 4.09
N SER A 73 5.37 2.53 3.86
CA SER A 73 4.98 1.85 2.62
C SER A 73 4.97 2.80 1.43
N TYR A 74 4.42 4.02 1.60
CA TYR A 74 4.43 5.02 0.53
C TYR A 74 5.83 5.59 0.23
N LEU A 75 6.70 5.73 1.25
CA LEU A 75 8.11 6.04 0.99
C LEU A 75 8.80 4.95 0.17
N GLU A 76 8.45 3.70 0.43
CA GLU A 76 9.00 2.61 -0.35
C GLU A 76 8.48 2.58 -1.78
N VAL A 77 7.21 2.93 -1.99
CA VAL A 77 6.67 3.14 -3.34
C VAL A 77 7.49 4.21 -4.08
N TRP A 78 7.78 5.33 -3.44
CA TRP A 78 8.62 6.39 -4.01
C TRP A 78 10.00 5.87 -4.43
N TRP A 79 10.65 5.06 -3.58
CA TRP A 79 11.97 4.51 -3.88
C TRP A 79 11.96 3.37 -4.91
N LEU A 80 10.94 2.52 -4.90
CA LEU A 80 10.87 1.33 -5.76
C LEU A 80 10.18 1.56 -7.10
N ALA A 81 9.54 2.72 -7.32
CA ALA A 81 8.88 3.03 -8.58
C ALA A 81 9.82 2.86 -9.80
N GLY A 82 11.11 3.19 -9.65
CA GLY A 82 12.13 3.01 -10.70
C GLY A 82 12.56 1.57 -10.96
N CYS A 83 12.20 0.63 -10.08
CA CYS A 83 12.47 -0.79 -10.26
C CYS A 83 11.30 -1.54 -10.88
N HIS A 84 10.19 -0.86 -11.15
CA HIS A 84 9.00 -1.50 -11.68
C HIS A 84 9.02 -1.54 -13.21
N ILE A 85 8.80 -2.73 -13.79
CA ILE A 85 8.89 -2.98 -15.25
C ILE A 85 7.58 -3.57 -15.80
N ASP A 86 6.59 -3.88 -14.94
CA ASP A 86 5.35 -4.52 -15.38
C ASP A 86 4.31 -3.48 -15.89
N PRO A 87 3.90 -3.53 -17.16
CA PRO A 87 2.85 -2.67 -17.70
C PRO A 87 1.45 -3.00 -17.16
N ASP A 88 1.24 -4.19 -16.61
CA ASP A 88 -0.05 -4.67 -16.09
C ASP A 88 -0.11 -4.63 -14.55
N LEU A 89 0.75 -3.83 -13.92
CA LEU A 89 0.81 -3.69 -12.47
C LEU A 89 -0.55 -3.29 -11.86
N ASP A 90 -1.09 -4.14 -11.00
CA ASP A 90 -2.07 -3.72 -10.00
C ASP A 90 -1.34 -2.96 -8.88
N VAL A 91 -1.46 -1.64 -8.94
CA VAL A 91 -0.81 -0.72 -7.99
C VAL A 91 -1.31 -0.95 -6.56
N VAL A 92 -2.61 -1.22 -6.36
CA VAL A 92 -3.17 -1.43 -5.03
C VAL A 92 -2.68 -2.75 -4.45
N GLU A 93 -2.64 -3.80 -5.26
CA GLU A 93 -2.07 -5.09 -4.86
C GLU A 93 -0.58 -4.96 -4.53
N TRP A 94 0.19 -4.24 -5.35
CA TRP A 94 1.61 -4.00 -5.12
C TRP A 94 1.88 -3.26 -3.81
N ILE A 95 1.16 -2.16 -3.54
CA ILE A 95 1.28 -1.42 -2.28
C ILE A 95 0.84 -2.30 -1.11
N THR A 96 -0.21 -3.08 -1.27
CA THR A 96 -0.67 -4.05 -0.27
C THR A 96 0.42 -5.10 0.04
N GLY A 97 1.15 -5.56 -0.97
CA GLY A 97 2.30 -6.45 -0.82
C GLY A 97 3.42 -5.81 0.02
N ILE A 98 3.75 -4.54 -0.23
CA ILE A 98 4.71 -3.76 0.56
C ILE A 98 4.25 -3.68 2.02
N VAL A 99 2.99 -3.33 2.27
CA VAL A 99 2.39 -3.25 3.62
C VAL A 99 2.53 -4.59 4.33
N ARG A 100 2.10 -5.69 3.71
CA ARG A 100 2.15 -7.04 4.30
C ARG A 100 3.57 -7.45 4.65
N ARG A 101 4.55 -7.18 3.77
CA ARG A 101 5.96 -7.48 4.03
C ARG A 101 6.47 -6.72 5.25
N ARG A 102 6.20 -5.41 5.35
CA ARG A 102 6.62 -4.59 6.50
C ARG A 102 6.00 -5.07 7.81
N VAL A 103 4.73 -5.49 7.78
CA VAL A 103 4.05 -6.05 8.95
C VAL A 103 4.69 -7.37 9.38
N ALA A 104 5.09 -8.21 8.43
CA ALA A 104 5.82 -9.44 8.73
C ALA A 104 7.21 -9.15 9.35
N GLU A 105 7.93 -8.14 8.84
CA GLU A 105 9.22 -7.70 9.37
C GLU A 105 9.10 -7.22 10.83
N LEU A 106 8.05 -6.47 11.17
CA LEU A 106 7.77 -6.06 12.54
C LEU A 106 7.57 -7.27 13.47
N ARG A 107 6.90 -8.32 13.00
CA ARG A 107 6.60 -9.54 13.77
C ARG A 107 7.83 -10.42 13.99
N ILE A 108 8.68 -10.54 12.98
CA ILE A 108 9.88 -11.40 13.02
C ILE A 108 11.03 -10.70 13.77
N GLY A 109 11.15 -9.38 13.62
CA GLY A 109 12.35 -8.66 14.04
C GLY A 109 12.32 -8.06 15.44
N GLY A 110 11.17 -7.65 15.99
CA GLY A 110 11.12 -6.80 17.19
C GLY A 110 11.94 -5.49 17.10
N ARG A 111 12.60 -5.24 15.97
CA ARG A 111 13.55 -4.18 15.68
C ARG A 111 13.14 -3.55 14.35
N PRO A 112 12.89 -2.23 14.29
CA PRO A 112 12.56 -1.58 13.04
C PRO A 112 13.74 -1.67 12.07
N LEU A 113 13.44 -1.99 10.82
CA LEU A 113 14.40 -2.03 9.72
C LEU A 113 14.71 -0.58 9.30
N SER A 114 15.52 0.13 10.10
CA SER A 114 16.13 1.42 9.75
C SER A 114 17.25 1.75 10.73
N GLU A 115 18.50 1.44 10.36
CA GLU A 115 19.65 2.24 10.79
C GLU A 115 20.52 2.52 9.57
N PRO A 116 20.51 3.75 9.06
CA PRO A 116 21.70 4.56 9.00
C PRO A 116 21.76 5.36 10.30
N ARG A 117 22.81 5.08 11.07
CA ARG A 117 23.20 5.77 12.30
C ARG A 117 23.24 7.29 12.08
N THR A 118 22.16 7.97 12.43
CA THR A 118 22.12 9.44 12.56
C THR A 118 21.41 9.79 13.85
N ALA A 119 22.05 10.63 14.65
CA ALA A 119 21.73 10.88 16.05
C ALA A 119 20.34 11.52 16.25
N GLY A 120 19.59 11.03 17.25
CA GLY A 120 18.77 11.88 18.10
C GLY A 120 17.26 11.98 17.84
N GLY A 121 16.66 11.13 17.00
CA GLY A 121 15.20 11.06 16.85
C GLY A 121 14.66 9.67 17.18
N SER A 122 13.51 9.59 17.86
CA SER A 122 12.80 8.30 17.97
C SER A 122 12.57 7.72 16.56
N PRO A 123 12.82 6.42 16.33
CA PRO A 123 12.57 5.77 15.04
C PRO A 123 11.11 5.91 14.58
N HIS A 124 10.20 6.09 15.54
CA HIS A 124 8.78 6.36 15.32
C HIS A 124 8.58 7.83 14.92
N GLY A 125 8.24 8.06 13.66
CA GLY A 125 7.91 9.38 13.12
C GLY A 125 8.77 9.83 11.94
N TYR A 126 9.93 9.21 11.68
CA TYR A 126 10.75 9.59 10.52
C TYR A 126 10.00 9.34 9.21
N ALA A 127 9.37 8.18 9.04
CA ALA A 127 8.65 7.89 7.80
C ALA A 127 7.48 8.86 7.59
N ARG A 128 6.81 9.25 8.67
CA ARG A 128 5.73 10.24 8.64
C ARG A 128 6.23 11.64 8.26
N LEU A 129 7.39 12.05 8.76
CA LEU A 129 8.01 13.34 8.43
C LEU A 129 8.40 13.41 6.96
N GLU A 130 9.09 12.38 6.47
CA GLU A 130 9.50 12.30 5.06
C GLU A 130 8.29 12.22 4.12
N LEU A 131 7.27 11.44 4.49
CA LEU A 131 6.04 11.39 3.71
C LEU A 131 5.33 12.75 3.68
N ALA A 132 5.23 13.43 4.83
CA ALA A 132 4.65 14.77 4.92
C ALA A 132 5.39 15.76 4.01
N ALA A 133 6.73 15.71 4.00
CA ALA A 133 7.56 16.51 3.12
C ALA A 133 7.29 16.21 1.64
N LEU A 134 7.25 14.94 1.23
CA LEU A 134 6.94 14.55 -0.15
C LEU A 134 5.52 14.94 -0.58
N LEU A 135 4.56 14.90 0.34
CA LEU A 135 3.18 15.29 0.05
C LEU A 135 2.97 16.80 0.08
N HIS A 136 3.95 17.58 0.52
CA HIS A 136 3.82 19.00 0.86
C HIS A 136 2.64 19.26 1.82
N ARG A 137 2.45 18.36 2.80
CA ARG A 137 1.36 18.43 3.80
C ARG A 137 1.92 18.47 5.22
N PRO A 138 1.22 19.11 6.18
CA PRO A 138 1.49 18.94 7.60
C PRO A 138 1.44 17.46 8.02
N VAL A 139 2.28 17.07 8.98
CA VAL A 139 2.30 15.69 9.52
C VAL A 139 0.98 15.31 10.18
N ASP A 140 0.27 16.29 10.75
CA ASP A 140 -1.01 16.10 11.44
C ASP A 140 -2.13 15.70 10.47
N ASP A 141 -2.03 16.14 9.21
CA ASP A 141 -3.01 15.83 8.16
C ASP A 141 -2.87 14.39 7.64
N LEU A 142 -1.79 13.69 8.00
CA LEU A 142 -1.62 12.26 7.66
C LEU A 142 -2.37 11.32 8.61
N VAL A 143 -2.81 11.83 9.76
CA VAL A 143 -3.44 11.05 10.85
C VAL A 143 -4.97 11.16 10.81
N ARG A 144 -5.50 12.19 10.16
CA ARG A 144 -6.93 12.51 10.17
C ARG A 144 -7.59 12.14 8.84
N ASP A 145 -8.39 11.08 8.86
CA ASP A 145 -9.59 10.88 8.05
C ASP A 145 -10.61 10.10 8.89
#